data_AF-A0A536WCB8-F1
#
_entry.id   AF-A0A536WCB8-F1
#
_cell.length_a   1.000
_cell.length_b   1.000
_cell.length_c   1.000
_cell.angle_alpha   90.00
_cell.angle_beta   90.00
_cell.angle_gamma   90.00
#
_symmetry.space_group_name_H-M   'P 1'
#
loop_
_entity.id
_entity.type
_entity.pdbx_description
1 polymer ?
#
loop_
_entity_poly.entity_id
_entity_poly.type
_entity_poly.pdbx_seq_one_letter_code
_entity_poly.pdbx_strand_id
1 'polypeptide(L)' 'MGRHYAGPTWEASDGSKVVGRLVSSADSELRDAIPQLLLVSTQNSGSGVFANVKSIQRLDTTGGLQP' A
#
# COMPACT_ATOMS: atom_id res chain seq x y z
N MET A 1 -10.84 9.17 2.87
CA MET A 1 -11.00 8.64 1.51
C MET A 1 -9.80 9.09 0.69
N GLY A 2 -8.89 8.18 0.33
CA GLY A 2 -7.63 8.50 -0.39
C GLY A 2 -7.70 8.08 -1.87
N ARG A 3 -6.83 8.65 -2.71
CA ARG A 3 -6.67 8.26 -4.12
C ARG A 3 -5.52 7.26 -4.25
N HIS A 4 -5.72 6.20 -5.03
CA HIS A 4 -4.68 5.22 -5.39
C HIS A 4 -4.33 5.40 -6.87
N TYR A 5 -3.03 5.44 -7.19
CA TYR A 5 -2.52 5.65 -8.55
C TYR A 5 -1.92 4.35 -9.11
N ALA A 6 -1.47 4.36 -10.37
CA ALA A 6 -0.67 3.26 -10.90
C ALA A 6 0.68 3.21 -10.17
N GLY A 7 1.02 2.04 -9.62
CA GLY A 7 2.15 1.86 -8.70
C GLY A 7 1.73 1.99 -7.22
N PRO A 8 2.56 1.51 -6.28
CA PRO A 8 2.25 1.53 -4.85
C PRO A 8 2.37 2.96 -4.29
N THR A 9 1.40 3.82 -4.60
CA THR A 9 1.35 5.20 -4.09
C THR A 9 0.05 5.43 -3.33
N TRP A 10 0.19 5.96 -2.13
CA TRP A 10 -0.93 6.33 -1.26
C TRP A 10 -0.92 7.82 -1.00
N GLU A 11 -2.09 8.42 -1.03
CA GLU A 11 -2.32 9.83 -0.70
C GLU A 11 -3.40 9.91 0.38
N ALA A 12 -3.08 10.60 1.47
CA ALA A 12 -3.98 10.82 2.58
C ALA A 12 -4.81 12.09 2.37
N SER A 13 -5.88 12.26 3.15
CA SER A 13 -6.76 13.44 3.07
C SER A 13 -6.08 14.75 3.48
N ASP A 14 -4.95 14.67 4.20
CA ASP A 14 -4.11 15.82 4.54
C ASP A 14 -3.12 16.19 3.41
N GLY A 15 -3.20 15.51 2.26
CA GLY A 15 -2.35 15.72 1.08
C GLY A 15 -0.97 15.07 1.17
N SER A 16 -0.61 14.46 2.30
CA SER A 16 0.64 13.70 2.40
C SER A 16 0.61 12.46 1.51
N LYS A 17 1.78 12.06 0.99
CA LYS A 17 1.93 10.92 0.09
C LYS A 17 3.10 10.03 0.50
N VAL A 18 2.98 8.76 0.15
CA VAL A 18 4.04 7.77 0.23
C VAL A 18 4.07 6.93 -1.03
N VAL A 19 5.27 6.72 -1.56
CA VAL A 19 5.56 5.79 -2.66
C VAL A 19 6.30 4.61 -2.07
N GLY A 20 5.78 3.40 -2.32
CA GLY A 20 6.36 2.14 -1.86
C GLY A 20 7.18 1.43 -2.93
N ARG A 21 7.92 0.42 -2.50
CA ARG A 21 8.47 -0.64 -3.36
C ARG A 21 8.20 -1.98 -2.70
N LEU A 22 7.68 -2.93 -3.46
CA LEU A 22 7.44 -4.30 -2.96
C LEU A 22 8.78 -4.93 -2.55
N VAL A 23 8.81 -5.50 -1.35
CA VAL A 23 9.98 -6.25 -0.85
C VAL A 23 9.66 -7.68 -0.46
N SER A 24 8.39 -7.97 -0.13
CA SER A 24 7.93 -9.33 0.11
C SER A 24 6.45 -9.47 -0.19
N SER A 25 6.05 -10.66 -0.60
CA SER A 25 4.67 -11.06 -0.85
C SER A 25 4.42 -12.45 -0.29
N ALA A 26 3.21 -12.67 0.22
CA ALA A 26 2.72 -13.98 0.60
C ALA A 26 1.31 -14.17 0.01
N ASP A 27 1.02 -15.39 -0.45
CA ASP A 27 -0.32 -15.72 -0.91
C ASP A 27 -1.34 -15.53 0.23
N SER A 28 -2.56 -15.13 -0.13
CA SER A 28 -3.63 -15.07 0.86
C SER A 28 -4.15 -16.47 1.16
N GLU A 29 -4.61 -16.69 2.39
CA GLU A 29 -5.30 -17.93 2.77
C GLU A 29 -6.66 -18.07 2.06
N LEU A 30 -7.22 -16.95 1.57
CA LEU A 30 -8.45 -16.93 0.80
C LEU A 30 -8.15 -17.05 -0.69
N ARG A 31 -8.72 -18.09 -1.32
CA ARG A 31 -8.52 -18.43 -2.74
C ARG A 31 -8.74 -17.26 -3.72
N ASP A 32 -9.68 -16.39 -3.40
CA ASP A 32 -10.09 -15.29 -4.30
C ASP A 32 -9.47 -13.94 -3.90
N ALA A 33 -8.54 -13.94 -2.94
CA ALA A 33 -7.90 -12.75 -2.45
C ALA A 33 -6.55 -12.47 -3.10
N ILE A 34 -6.26 -11.19 -3.33
CA ILE A 34 -4.92 -10.75 -3.75
C ILE A 34 -3.87 -11.06 -2.67
N PRO A 35 -2.59 -11.24 -3.05
CA PRO A 35 -1.52 -11.49 -2.08
C PRO A 35 -1.40 -10.40 -1.01
N GLN A 36 -0.98 -10.83 0.18
CA GLN A 36 -0.47 -9.96 1.22
C GLN A 36 0.88 -9.38 0.77
N LEU A 37 1.13 -8.10 1.08
CA LEU A 37 2.33 -7.40 0.60
C LEU A 37 3.02 -6.67 1.76
N LEU A 38 4.35 -6.72 1.75
CA LEU A 38 5.21 -5.79 2.48
C LEU A 38 5.91 -4.87 1.47
N LEU A 39 5.75 -3.57 1.66
CA LEU A 39 6.43 -2.54 0.89
C LEU A 39 7.28 -1.66 1.80
N VAL A 40 8.41 -1.20 1.29
CA VAL A 40 9.23 -0.18 1.94
C VAL A 40 9.01 1.17 1.27
N SER A 41 9.01 2.25 2.04
CA SER A 41 8.90 3.59 1.49
C SER A 41 10.17 3.94 0.72
N THR A 42 10.01 4.41 -0.52
CA THR A 42 11.07 4.97 -1.34
C THR A 42 11.00 6.49 -1.39
N GLN A 43 9.82 7.07 -1.18
CA GLN A 43 9.61 8.51 -1.16
C GLN A 43 8.41 8.86 -0.28
N ASN A 44 8.58 9.90 0.53
CA ASN A 44 7.51 10.50 1.33
C ASN A 44 7.41 11.98 0.95
N SER A 45 6.21 12.53 0.92
CA SER A 45 5.99 13.96 0.72
C SER A 45 4.82 14.49 1.55
N GLY A 46 4.87 15.80 1.84
CA GLY A 46 3.97 16.44 2.79
C GLY A 46 4.37 16.22 4.24
N SER A 47 3.78 16.99 5.14
CA SER A 47 4.03 16.96 6.60
C SER A 47 2.97 16.17 7.40
N GLY A 48 2.12 15.44 6.70
CA GLY A 48 0.98 14.72 7.27
C GLY A 48 1.28 13.29 7.70
N VAL A 49 0.23 12.46 7.75
CA VAL A 49 0.27 11.06 8.23
C VAL A 49 1.31 10.19 7.52
N PHE A 50 1.64 10.49 6.26
CA PHE A 50 2.63 9.75 5.49
C PHE A 50 4.05 10.31 5.56
N ALA A 51 4.31 11.40 6.29
CA ALA A 51 5.64 12.05 6.31
C ALA A 51 6.78 11.12 6.79
N ASN A 52 6.50 10.23 7.74
CA ASN A 52 7.52 9.38 8.39
C ASN A 52 7.31 7.88 8.16
N VAL A 53 6.39 7.48 7.28
CA VAL A 53 6.14 6.06 7.00
C VAL A 53 7.39 5.42 6.39
N LYS A 54 7.81 4.29 6.96
CA LYS A 54 8.97 3.50 6.49
C LYS A 54 8.56 2.25 5.74
N SER A 55 7.43 1.67 6.07
CA SER A 55 6.90 0.49 5.42
C SER A 55 5.38 0.51 5.42
N ILE A 56 4.81 -0.23 4.47
CA ILE A 56 3.37 -0.44 4.32
C ILE A 56 3.15 -1.94 4.25
N GLN A 57 2.25 -2.43 5.10
CA GLN A 57 1.80 -3.81 5.07
C GLN A 57 0.35 -3.83 4.58
N ARG A 58 0.08 -4.67 3.59
CA ARG A 58 -1.27 -5.03 3.16
C ARG A 58 -1.52 -6.45 3.63
N LEU A 59 -2.33 -6.58 4.67
CA LEU A 59 -2.71 -7.82 5.33
C LEU A 59 -4.20 -8.05 5.17
N ASP A 60 -4.67 -9.25 5.54
CA ASP A 60 -6.10 -9.59 5.66
C ASP A 60 -6.92 -9.21 4.41
N THR A 61 -6.36 -9.50 3.24
CA THR A 61 -6.99 -9.20 1.96
C THR A 61 -8.16 -10.14 1.70
N THR A 62 -9.29 -9.58 1.26
CA THR A 62 -10.47 -10.33 0.82
C THR A 62 -10.83 -9.91 -0.60
N GLY A 63 -10.88 -10.84 -1.55
CA GLY A 63 -11.21 -10.53 -2.95
C GLY A 63 -10.10 -9.76 -3.69
N GLY A 64 -10.47 -9.14 -4.81
CA GLY A 64 -9.61 -8.22 -5.57
C GLY A 64 -8.82 -8.86 -6.70
N LEU A 65 -8.95 -10.17 -6.92
CA LEU A 65 -8.59 -10.76 -8.21
C LEU A 65 -9.49 -10.14 -9.30
N GLN A 66 -8.90 -9.81 -10.44
CA GLN A 66 -9.67 -9.38 -11.60
C GLN A 66 -10.51 -10.58 -12.10
N PRO A 67 -11.78 -10.39 -12.48
CA PRO A 67 -12.61 -11.45 -13.06
C PRO A 67 -11.99 -12.08 -14.32
#